data_AF-A0A7G8VL26-F1
#
_entry.id   AF-A0A7G8VL26-F1
#
_cell.length_a   1.000
_cell.length_b   1.000
_cell.length_c   1.000
_cell.angle_alpha   90.00
_cell.angle_beta   90.00
_cell.angle_gamma   90.00
#
_symmetry.space_group_name_H-M   'P 1'
#
loop_
_entity.id
_entity.type
_entity.pdbx_description
1 polymer ?
#
loop_
_entity_poly.entity_id
_entity_poly.type
_entity_poly.pdbx_seq_one_letter_code
_entity_poly.pdbx_strand_id
1 'polypeptide(L)'
;MPKLELEWNGSKFAVTSTLLPRKLWQAASIDVFLDGKCLLRTGGVFKLTGSHSAEFEHKGIHHQVTLSWGHASFRSFPIKVEVDGTTLHEGHVVSGNWPLSLWPWLALGGVISHMAWRL
;
A
#
# COMPACT_ATOMS: atom_id res chain seq x y z
N MET A 1 11.17 0.43 6.89
CA MET A 1 9.81 0.69 6.37
C MET A 1 8.88 -0.37 6.93
N PRO A 2 7.65 -0.02 7.35
CA PRO A 2 6.67 -1.02 7.79
C PRO A 2 6.45 -2.03 6.66
N LYS A 3 6.63 -3.31 6.98
CA LYS A 3 6.43 -4.44 6.08
C LYS A 3 5.59 -5.49 6.80
N LEU A 4 4.63 -6.05 6.08
CA LEU A 4 3.88 -7.20 6.53
C LEU A 4 4.58 -8.45 5.98
N GLU A 5 5.04 -9.33 6.86
CA GLU A 5 5.66 -10.59 6.48
C GLU A 5 4.68 -11.73 6.66
N LEU A 6 4.59 -12.59 5.66
CA LEU A 6 3.67 -13.72 5.59
C LEU A 6 4.46 -14.93 5.10
N GLU A 7 4.20 -16.10 5.69
CA GLU A 7 4.80 -17.34 5.21
C GLU A 7 3.82 -18.10 4.33
N TRP A 8 4.29 -18.57 3.18
CA TRP A 8 3.51 -19.37 2.24
C TRP A 8 4.39 -20.45 1.60
N ASN A 9 4.00 -21.72 1.76
CA ASN A 9 4.72 -22.88 1.19
C ASN A 9 6.25 -22.91 1.46
N GLY A 10 6.65 -22.41 2.63
CA GLY A 10 8.07 -22.30 3.04
C GLY A 10 8.81 -21.10 2.47
N SER A 11 8.11 -20.18 1.82
CA SER A 11 8.65 -18.93 1.26
C SER A 11 8.10 -17.73 2.02
N LYS A 12 8.85 -16.62 2.01
CA LYS A 12 8.47 -15.39 2.71
C LYS A 12 7.89 -14.39 1.73
N PHE A 13 6.59 -14.14 1.86
CA PHE A 13 5.96 -12.97 1.28
C PHE A 13 6.23 -11.75 2.15
N ALA A 14 6.61 -10.65 1.52
CA ALA A 14 6.67 -9.36 2.15
C ALA A 14 5.81 -8.37 1.37
N VAL A 15 4.86 -7.74 2.06
CA VAL A 15 4.05 -6.66 1.51
C VAL A 15 4.50 -5.36 2.12
N THR A 16 4.80 -4.39 1.28
CA THR A 16 5.19 -3.04 1.71
C THR A 16 4.23 -2.04 1.12
N SER A 17 3.94 -0.99 1.88
CA SER A 17 3.17 0.16 1.40
C SER A 17 4.00 1.42 1.64
N THR A 18 4.14 2.25 0.62
CA THR A 18 4.88 3.53 0.69
C THR A 18 4.05 4.65 0.09
N LEU A 19 3.85 5.73 0.84
CA LEU A 19 3.29 6.95 0.31
C LEU A 19 4.35 7.69 -0.49
N LEU A 20 4.06 7.87 -1.78
CA LEU A 20 4.85 8.62 -2.73
C LEU A 20 4.31 10.05 -2.82
N PRO A 21 5.15 11.07 -2.56
CA PRO A 21 4.77 12.46 -2.81
C PRO A 21 4.73 12.71 -4.32
N ARG A 22 3.52 12.90 -4.89
CA ARG A 22 3.36 13.31 -6.29
C ARG A 22 2.78 14.71 -6.37
N LYS A 23 3.66 15.73 -6.48
CA LYS A 23 3.37 17.17 -6.68
C LYS A 23 2.23 17.76 -5.84
N LEU A 24 0.97 17.44 -6.15
CA LEU A 24 -0.25 17.99 -5.54
C LEU A 24 -1.12 16.93 -4.84
N TRP A 25 -0.72 15.66 -4.84
CA TRP A 25 -1.51 14.54 -4.33
C TRP A 25 -0.64 13.44 -3.73
N GLN A 26 -1.25 12.60 -2.90
CA GLN A 26 -0.59 11.43 -2.31
C GLN A 26 -0.96 10.18 -3.11
N ALA A 27 0.03 9.41 -3.55
CA ALA A 27 -0.17 8.10 -4.15
C ALA A 27 0.44 7.04 -3.23
N ALA A 28 -0.20 5.89 -3.06
CA ALA A 28 0.37 4.78 -2.31
C ALA A 28 0.89 3.72 -3.27
N SER A 29 2.16 3.35 -3.16
CA SER A 29 2.70 2.17 -3.82
C SER A 29 2.63 1.01 -2.85
N ILE A 30 1.86 -0.01 -3.22
CA ILE A 30 1.83 -1.29 -2.54
C ILE A 30 2.63 -2.28 -3.40
N ASP A 31 3.70 -2.81 -2.81
CA ASP A 31 4.67 -3.65 -3.49
C ASP A 31 4.74 -5.00 -2.76
N VAL A 32 4.63 -6.10 -3.52
CA VAL A 32 4.67 -7.48 -3.02
C VAL A 32 5.98 -8.14 -3.44
N PHE A 33 6.64 -8.75 -2.48
CA PHE A 33 7.90 -9.45 -2.65
C PHE A 33 7.76 -10.90 -2.20
N LEU A 34 8.46 -11.81 -2.88
CA LEU A 34 8.62 -13.21 -2.50
C LEU A 34 10.11 -13.48 -2.36
N ASP A 35 10.57 -13.86 -1.17
CA ASP A 35 11.98 -14.11 -0.86
C ASP A 35 12.91 -12.96 -1.31
N GLY A 36 12.41 -11.73 -1.20
CA GLY A 36 13.12 -10.51 -1.61
C GLY A 36 13.02 -10.16 -3.11
N LYS A 37 12.46 -11.04 -3.95
CA LYS A 37 12.17 -10.74 -5.36
C LYS A 37 10.86 -9.97 -5.47
N CYS A 38 10.88 -8.81 -6.13
CA CYS A 38 9.66 -8.05 -6.40
C CYS A 38 8.79 -8.84 -7.39
N LEU A 39 7.61 -9.27 -6.94
CA LEU A 39 6.63 -9.93 -7.79
C LEU A 39 5.68 -8.92 -8.42
N LEU A 40 5.27 -7.94 -7.61
CA LEU A 40 4.22 -7.01 -7.98
C LEU A 40 4.59 -5.63 -7.46
N ARG A 41 4.53 -4.65 -8.37
CA ARG A 41 4.75 -3.24 -8.03
C ARG A 41 3.62 -2.42 -8.62
N THR A 42 2.81 -1.84 -7.75
CA THR A 42 1.68 -1.01 -8.22
C THR A 42 2.13 0.39 -8.66
N GLY A 43 3.32 0.86 -8.25
CA GLY A 43 3.96 2.05 -8.82
C GLY A 43 3.32 3.40 -8.42
N GLY A 44 2.49 3.40 -7.39
CA GLY A 44 1.75 4.58 -6.93
C GLY A 44 0.32 4.58 -7.48
N VAL A 45 -0.56 3.90 -6.76
CA VAL A 45 -2.00 3.86 -7.02
C VAL A 45 -2.63 5.14 -6.50
N PHE A 46 -3.37 5.81 -7.40
CA PHE A 46 -4.23 6.95 -7.07
C PHE A 46 -5.65 6.51 -6.66
N LYS A 47 -6.02 5.27 -7.00
CA LYS A 47 -7.36 4.72 -6.77
C LYS A 47 -7.59 4.38 -5.31
N LEU A 48 -8.73 4.82 -4.78
CA LEU A 48 -9.24 4.54 -3.43
C LEU A 48 -9.38 3.04 -3.17
N THR A 49 -9.63 2.23 -4.21
CA THR A 49 -9.70 0.77 -4.17
C THR A 49 -9.17 0.17 -5.47
N GLY A 50 -8.75 -1.08 -5.46
CA GLY A 50 -8.32 -1.78 -6.67
C GLY A 50 -7.77 -3.17 -6.41
N SER A 51 -7.54 -3.90 -7.49
CA SER A 51 -6.83 -5.18 -7.47
C SER A 51 -5.78 -5.20 -8.57
N HIS A 52 -4.70 -5.93 -8.31
CA HIS A 52 -3.63 -6.16 -9.25
C HIS A 52 -3.14 -7.59 -9.11
N SER A 53 -3.03 -8.30 -10.22
CA SER A 53 -2.58 -9.68 -10.25
C SER A 53 -1.27 -9.79 -11.02
N ALA A 54 -0.40 -10.69 -10.57
CA ALA A 54 0.84 -11.03 -11.25
C ALA A 54 1.06 -12.54 -11.21
N GLU A 55 1.57 -13.09 -12.29
CA GLU A 55 1.98 -14.49 -12.35
C GLU A 55 3.45 -14.61 -11.92
N PHE A 56 3.76 -15.65 -11.16
CA PHE A 56 5.10 -15.96 -10.72
C PHE A 56 5.32 -17.47 -10.72
N GLU A 57 6.55 -17.89 -10.96
CA GLU A 57 6.94 -19.29 -10.90
C GLU A 57 7.53 -19.60 -9.53
N HIS A 58 7.04 -20.64 -8.87
CA HIS A 58 7.60 -21.16 -7.62
C HIS A 58 7.71 -22.69 -7.70
N LYS A 59 8.93 -23.21 -7.49
CA LYS A 59 9.22 -24.66 -7.55
C LYS A 59 8.76 -25.34 -8.86
N GLY A 60 8.84 -24.62 -9.99
CA GLY A 60 8.44 -25.14 -11.31
C GLY A 60 6.93 -25.12 -11.57
N ILE A 61 6.13 -24.52 -10.68
CA ILE A 61 4.69 -24.35 -10.84
C ILE A 61 4.40 -22.85 -11.03
N HIS A 62 3.55 -22.55 -12.00
CA HIS A 62 3.03 -21.19 -12.20
C HIS A 62 1.92 -20.91 -11.21
N HIS A 63 2.10 -19.87 -10.42
CA HIS A 63 1.14 -19.37 -9.45
C HIS A 63 0.73 -17.95 -9.82
N GLN A 64 -0.49 -17.56 -9.45
CA GLN A 64 -0.98 -16.20 -9.59
C GLN A 64 -1.13 -15.57 -8.21
N VAL A 65 -0.44 -14.46 -7.95
CA VAL A 65 -0.68 -13.62 -6.78
C VAL A 65 -1.61 -12.48 -7.16
N THR A 66 -2.68 -12.30 -6.40
CA THR A 66 -3.61 -11.18 -6.52
C THR A 66 -3.53 -10.35 -5.25
N LEU A 67 -3.19 -9.08 -5.41
CA LEU A 67 -3.22 -8.07 -4.37
C LEU A 67 -4.44 -7.19 -4.59
N SER A 68 -5.35 -7.16 -3.63
CA SER A 68 -6.46 -6.21 -3.58
C SER A 68 -6.27 -5.23 -2.44
N TRP A 69 -6.68 -3.97 -2.63
CA TRP A 69 -6.66 -2.95 -1.60
C TRP A 69 -7.99 -2.19 -1.57
N GLY A 70 -8.40 -1.86 -0.34
CA GLY A 70 -9.58 -1.06 -0.07
C GLY A 70 -9.26 0.40 0.24
N HIS A 71 -10.26 1.10 0.77
CA HIS A 71 -10.15 2.52 1.13
C HIS A 71 -9.06 2.75 2.17
N ALA A 72 -8.09 3.58 1.79
CA ALA A 72 -7.04 4.05 2.68
C ALA A 72 -7.62 4.73 3.92
N SER A 73 -7.15 4.32 5.10
CA SER A 73 -7.31 5.12 6.31
C SER A 73 -6.15 6.12 6.45
N PHE A 74 -6.20 6.99 7.45
CA PHE A 74 -5.20 8.03 7.68
C PHE A 74 -3.75 7.51 7.77
N ARG A 75 -3.56 6.25 8.22
CA ARG A 75 -2.23 5.64 8.45
C ARG A 75 -2.05 4.26 7.81
N SER A 76 -3.11 3.54 7.54
CA SER A 76 -3.04 2.16 7.03
C SER A 76 -3.96 1.93 5.83
N PHE A 77 -3.58 0.98 4.99
CA PHE A 77 -4.36 0.53 3.85
C PHE A 77 -4.88 -0.88 4.13
N PRO A 78 -6.20 -1.12 4.03
CA PRO A 78 -6.73 -2.47 4.04
C PRO A 78 -6.24 -3.18 2.77
N ILE A 79 -5.64 -4.35 2.95
CA ILE A 79 -5.10 -5.18 1.88
C ILE A 79 -5.60 -6.61 2.00
N LYS A 80 -5.76 -7.25 0.85
CA LYS A 80 -6.04 -8.67 0.72
C LYS A 80 -5.03 -9.26 -0.25
N VAL A 81 -4.32 -10.29 0.18
CA VAL A 81 -3.36 -11.03 -0.64
C VAL A 81 -3.94 -12.41 -0.88
N GLU A 82 -4.05 -12.78 -2.15
CA GLU A 82 -4.55 -14.06 -2.61
C GLU A 82 -3.48 -14.72 -3.47
N VAL A 83 -3.32 -16.04 -3.34
CA VAL A 83 -2.47 -16.85 -4.22
C VAL A 83 -3.34 -17.95 -4.79
N ASP A 84 -3.42 -18.04 -6.12
CA ASP A 84 -4.29 -18.97 -6.86
C ASP A 84 -5.75 -18.93 -6.40
N GLY A 85 -6.24 -17.73 -6.10
CA GLY A 85 -7.59 -17.50 -5.56
C GLY A 85 -7.79 -17.87 -4.09
N THR A 86 -6.76 -18.39 -3.41
CA THR A 86 -6.80 -18.67 -1.97
C THR A 86 -6.34 -17.43 -1.20
N THR A 87 -7.15 -16.94 -0.27
CA THR A 87 -6.78 -15.81 0.59
C THR A 87 -5.65 -16.22 1.54
N LEU A 88 -4.46 -15.63 1.32
CA LEU A 88 -3.31 -15.79 2.19
C LEU A 88 -3.44 -14.90 3.43
N HIS A 89 -3.87 -13.66 3.21
CA HIS A 89 -3.98 -12.68 4.27
C HIS A 89 -4.99 -11.61 3.92
N GLU A 90 -5.75 -11.18 4.91
CA GLU A 90 -6.63 -10.03 4.86
C GLU A 90 -6.39 -9.21 6.12
N GLY A 91 -6.02 -7.94 5.94
CA GLY A 91 -5.59 -7.12 7.06
C GLY A 91 -5.24 -5.71 6.64
N HIS A 92 -4.34 -5.09 7.39
CA HIS A 92 -3.95 -3.70 7.16
C HIS A 92 -2.43 -3.59 7.09
N VAL A 93 -1.93 -2.89 6.07
CA VAL A 93 -0.53 -2.51 5.99
C VAL A 93 -0.38 -1.02 6.32
N VAL A 94 0.51 -0.72 7.27
CA VAL A 94 0.83 0.68 7.61
C VAL A 94 1.66 1.26 6.48
N SER A 95 1.27 2.42 5.97
CA SER A 95 2.05 3.07 4.91
C SER A 95 3.30 3.73 5.48
N GLY A 96 4.44 3.46 4.84
CA GLY A 96 5.64 4.26 5.00
C GLY A 96 5.36 5.71 4.63
N ASN A 97 5.92 6.65 5.39
CA ASN A 97 5.71 8.10 5.23
C ASN A 97 4.27 8.57 5.46
N TRP A 98 3.48 7.87 6.29
CA TRP A 98 2.15 8.35 6.70
C TRP A 98 2.12 9.79 7.24
N PRO A 99 3.15 10.36 7.91
CA PRO A 99 3.07 11.75 8.36
C PRO A 99 2.93 12.77 7.21
N LEU A 100 3.25 12.39 5.97
CA LEU A 100 2.99 13.23 4.80
C LEU A 100 1.48 13.49 4.61
N SER A 101 0.59 12.64 5.12
CA SER A 101 -0.86 12.88 5.03
C SER A 101 -1.34 14.04 5.90
N LEU A 102 -0.48 14.56 6.80
CA LEU A 102 -0.78 15.73 7.64
C LEU A 102 -0.58 17.06 6.91
N TRP A 103 0.21 17.11 5.83
CA TRP A 103 0.56 18.38 5.16
C TRP A 103 -0.64 19.20 4.65
N PRO A 104 -1.71 18.60 4.06
CA PRO A 104 -2.85 19.37 3.58
C PRO A 104 -3.62 20.00 4.74
N TRP A 105 -3.68 19.31 5.88
CA TRP A 105 -4.35 19.79 7.10
C TRP A 105 -3.59 20.94 7.75
N LEU A 106 -2.26 20.89 7.76
CA LEU A 106 -1.42 21.99 8.23
C LEU A 106 -1.59 23.23 7.36
N ALA A 107 -1.66 23.07 6.02
CA ALA A 107 -1.93 24.17 5.11
C ALA A 107 -3.33 24.79 5.36
N LEU A 108 -4.36 23.94 5.49
CA LEU A 108 -5.72 24.38 5.81
C LEU A 108 -5.79 25.11 7.15
N GLY A 109 -5.18 24.56 8.20
CA GLY A 109 -5.12 25.16 9.53
C GLY A 109 -4.45 26.53 9.50
N GLY A 110 -3.32 26.66 8.80
CA GLY A 110 -2.63 27.94 8.63
C GLY A 110 -3.48 29.01 7.92
N VAL A 111 -4.22 28.62 6.88
CA VAL A 111 -5.15 29.53 6.18
C VAL A 111 -6.28 29.98 7.10
N ILE A 112 -6.90 29.05 7.84
CA ILE A 112 -7.98 29.37 8.79
C ILE A 112 -7.48 30.31 9.88
N SER A 113 -6.32 30.02 10.50
CA SER A 113 -5.73 30.89 11.52
C SER A 113 -5.38 32.27 11.00
N HIS A 114 -4.85 32.37 9.78
CA HIS A 114 -4.56 33.67 9.15
C HIS A 114 -5.84 34.46 8.87
N MET A 115 -6.91 33.81 8.40
CA MET A 115 -8.21 34.47 8.20
C MET A 115 -8.83 34.92 9.52
N ALA A 116 -8.75 34.10 10.56
CA ALA A 116 -9.25 34.43 11.90
C ALA A 116 -8.50 35.60 12.55
N TRP A 117 -7.20 35.77 12.26
CA TRP A 117 -6.41 36.91 12.74
C TRP A 117 -6.73 38.22 12.01
N ARG A 118 -7.36 38.15 10.83
CA ARG A 118 -7.73 39.32 10.02
C ARG A 118 -9.17 39.79 10.22
N LEU A 119 -9.97 39.08 11.01
CA LEU A 119 -11.30 39.46 11.48
C LEU A 119 -11.19 40.19 12.82
#